data_AF-A0A371N0M5-F1
#
_entry.id   AF-A0A371N0M5-F1
#
_cell.length_a   1.000
_cell.length_b   1.000
_cell.length_c   1.000
_cell.angle_alpha   90.00
_cell.angle_beta   90.00
_cell.angle_gamma   90.00
#
_symmetry.space_group_name_H-M   'P 1'
#
loop_
_entity.id
_entity.type
_entity.pdbx_description
1 polymer ?
#
loop_
_entity_poly.entity_id
_entity_poly.type
_entity_poly.pdbx_seq_one_letter_code
_entity_poly.pdbx_strand_id
1 'polypeptide(L)'
;MELTPATVSAEHDWVRERADVVVPLINETRTRLGEQFDTRVGEVDDAAYLDAVDAVFADGEVGVNVAAYVRILKQLDVQDDYPGFVVDEVLGRELAATIAGGEPLRLLAQATFHFADVAVHTDGPAGRDDLDAALAAGFQTRLPGWSWREGDSPFDSRR
;
A
#
# COMPACT_ATOMS: atom_id res chain seq x y z
N MET A 1 16.30 -8.45 13.16
CA MET A 1 14.82 -8.43 13.23
C MET A 1 14.34 -9.86 13.35
N GLU A 2 13.41 -10.14 14.26
CA GLU A 2 12.79 -11.48 14.42
C GLU A 2 11.26 -11.34 14.29
N LEU A 3 10.66 -12.13 13.40
CA LEU A 3 9.22 -12.15 13.16
C LEU A 3 8.61 -13.30 13.97
N THR A 4 7.84 -12.92 15.00
CA THR A 4 7.02 -13.83 15.81
C THR A 4 5.55 -13.46 15.63
N PRO A 5 4.59 -14.32 16.01
CA PRO A 5 3.17 -13.95 16.00
C PRO A 5 2.87 -12.66 16.77
N ALA A 6 3.53 -12.44 17.92
CA ALA A 6 3.40 -11.20 18.68
C ALA A 6 3.97 -9.98 17.92
N THR A 7 5.09 -10.17 17.21
CA THR A 7 5.66 -9.13 16.34
C THR A 7 4.70 -8.76 15.21
N VAL A 8 4.09 -9.76 14.56
CA VAL A 8 3.12 -9.53 13.47
C VAL A 8 1.89 -8.79 13.97
N SER A 9 1.35 -9.17 15.14
CA SER A 9 0.23 -8.45 15.78
C SER A 9 0.57 -7.00 16.08
N ALA A 10 1.78 -6.71 16.56
CA ALA A 10 2.19 -5.34 16.85
C ALA A 10 2.30 -4.48 15.58
N GLU A 11 2.74 -5.06 14.46
CA GLU A 11 2.75 -4.33 13.18
C GLU A 11 1.36 -4.19 12.57
N HIS A 12 0.47 -5.16 12.79
CA HIS A 12 -0.95 -5.02 12.44
C HIS A 12 -1.57 -3.82 13.15
N ASP A 13 -1.43 -3.73 14.46
CA ASP A 13 -1.91 -2.60 15.27
C ASP A 13 -1.29 -1.28 14.79
N TRP A 14 0.02 -1.28 14.54
CA TRP A 14 0.73 -0.09 14.05
C TRP A 14 0.23 0.40 12.69
N VAL A 15 -0.06 -0.52 11.75
CA VAL A 15 -0.64 -0.16 10.44
C VAL A 15 -2.06 0.38 10.63
N ARG A 16 -2.88 -0.21 11.52
CA ARG A 16 -4.23 0.29 11.83
C ARG A 16 -4.20 1.71 12.38
N GLU A 17 -3.30 1.99 13.33
CA GLU A 17 -3.14 3.31 13.96
C GLU A 17 -2.75 4.40 12.97
N ARG A 18 -2.23 4.02 11.79
CA ARG A 18 -1.79 4.92 10.73
C ARG A 18 -2.91 5.44 9.82
N ALA A 19 -4.17 5.15 10.13
CA ALA A 19 -5.32 5.53 9.30
C ALA A 19 -5.37 7.03 8.98
N ASP A 20 -5.05 7.87 9.96
CA ASP A 20 -5.02 9.34 9.83
C ASP A 20 -3.97 9.86 8.84
N VAL A 21 -2.95 9.06 8.53
CA VAL A 21 -1.95 9.36 7.49
C VAL A 21 -2.29 8.65 6.18
N VAL A 22 -2.61 7.35 6.23
CA VAL A 22 -2.77 6.53 5.01
C VAL A 22 -4.06 6.85 4.26
N VAL A 23 -5.17 7.10 4.94
CA VAL A 23 -6.46 7.36 4.28
C VAL A 23 -6.41 8.64 3.43
N PRO A 24 -5.88 9.77 3.92
CA PRO A 24 -5.64 10.95 3.08
C PRO A 24 -4.77 10.65 1.86
N LEU A 25 -3.66 9.91 2.03
CA LEU A 25 -2.76 9.55 0.93
C LEU A 25 -3.43 8.64 -0.11
N ILE A 26 -4.28 7.71 0.32
CA ILE A 26 -5.09 6.89 -0.59
C ILE A 26 -5.99 7.78 -1.43
N ASN A 27 -6.75 8.67 -0.80
CA ASN A 27 -7.73 9.52 -1.50
C ASN A 27 -7.05 10.55 -2.42
N GLU A 28 -5.90 11.09 -2.03
CA GLU A 28 -5.08 11.93 -2.89
C GLU A 28 -4.57 11.13 -4.11
N THR A 29 -4.02 9.93 -3.89
CA THR A 29 -3.55 9.05 -4.96
C THR A 29 -4.69 8.73 -5.94
N ARG A 30 -5.88 8.41 -5.43
CA ARG A 30 -7.09 8.14 -6.22
C ARG A 30 -7.54 9.35 -7.03
N THR A 31 -7.51 10.55 -6.42
CA THR A 31 -7.85 11.80 -7.10
C THR A 31 -6.89 12.06 -8.26
N ARG A 32 -5.58 12.01 -7.99
CA ARG A 32 -4.54 12.24 -9.01
C ARG A 32 -4.59 11.20 -10.13
N LEU A 33 -4.79 9.92 -9.82
CA LEU A 33 -4.99 8.87 -10.83
C LEU A 33 -6.26 9.10 -11.64
N GLY A 34 -7.36 9.48 -10.99
CA GLY A 34 -8.62 9.79 -11.64
C GLY A 34 -8.46 10.89 -12.69
N GLU A 35 -7.75 11.97 -12.36
CA GLU A 35 -7.42 13.04 -13.30
C GLU A 35 -6.57 12.55 -14.48
N GLN A 36 -5.53 11.74 -14.24
CA GLN A 36 -4.66 11.24 -15.32
C GLN A 36 -5.38 10.28 -16.27
N PHE A 37 -6.34 9.51 -15.77
CA PHE A 37 -7.11 8.54 -16.57
C PHE A 37 -8.47 9.06 -17.04
N ASP A 38 -8.77 10.34 -16.82
CA ASP A 38 -10.08 10.96 -17.12
C ASP A 38 -11.25 10.13 -16.59
N THR A 39 -11.16 9.75 -15.31
CA THR A 39 -12.13 8.89 -14.63
C THR A 39 -12.35 9.33 -13.18
N ARG A 40 -13.42 8.82 -12.58
CA ARG A 40 -13.68 8.99 -11.15
C ARG A 40 -13.34 7.70 -10.41
N VAL A 41 -12.48 7.82 -9.41
CA VAL A 41 -12.24 6.76 -8.44
C VAL A 41 -12.94 7.15 -7.14
N GLY A 42 -13.74 6.23 -6.57
CA GLY A 42 -14.44 6.50 -5.31
C GLY A 42 -13.47 6.77 -4.16
N GLU A 43 -13.82 7.64 -3.22
CA GLU A 43 -13.06 7.83 -1.98
C GLU A 43 -13.27 6.67 -1.00
N VAL A 44 -12.38 6.55 -0.02
CA VAL A 44 -12.48 5.61 1.10
C VAL A 44 -12.41 6.36 2.43
N ASP A 45 -13.02 5.78 3.46
CA ASP A 45 -12.96 6.24 4.84
C ASP A 45 -12.10 5.32 5.71
N ASP A 46 -11.89 5.73 6.96
CA ASP A 46 -11.12 4.99 7.95
C ASP A 46 -11.69 3.59 8.19
N ALA A 47 -13.01 3.43 8.17
CA ALA A 47 -13.65 2.14 8.39
C ALA A 47 -13.27 1.15 7.28
N ALA A 48 -13.40 1.56 6.01
CA ALA A 48 -13.00 0.73 4.88
C ALA A 48 -11.51 0.39 4.90
N TYR A 49 -10.66 1.34 5.30
CA TYR A 49 -9.23 1.11 5.47
C TYR A 49 -8.94 0.06 6.55
N LEU A 50 -9.51 0.22 7.75
CA LEU A 50 -9.30 -0.69 8.88
C LEU A 50 -9.77 -2.12 8.57
N ASP A 51 -10.94 -2.25 7.92
CA ASP A 51 -11.45 -3.55 7.47
C ASP A 51 -10.50 -4.22 6.46
N ALA A 52 -9.92 -3.43 5.54
CA ALA A 52 -8.95 -3.94 4.58
C ALA A 52 -7.63 -4.34 5.24
N VAL A 53 -7.15 -3.57 6.23
CA VAL A 53 -5.97 -3.93 7.04
C VAL A 53 -6.21 -5.25 7.74
N ASP A 54 -7.35 -5.41 8.42
CA ASP A 54 -7.72 -6.66 9.11
C ASP A 54 -7.78 -7.85 8.15
N ALA A 55 -8.37 -7.65 6.97
CA ALA A 55 -8.43 -8.70 5.95
C ALA A 55 -7.05 -9.11 5.41
N VAL A 56 -6.09 -8.18 5.32
CA VAL A 56 -4.71 -8.47 4.88
C VAL A 56 -3.95 -9.25 5.94
N PHE A 57 -4.07 -8.87 7.22
CA PHE A 57 -3.37 -9.54 8.32
C PHE A 57 -4.03 -10.85 8.76
N ALA A 58 -5.31 -11.07 8.43
CA ALA A 58 -6.00 -12.35 8.67
C ALA A 58 -5.46 -13.49 7.78
N ASP A 59 -4.87 -13.18 6.62
CA ASP A 59 -4.10 -14.13 5.84
C ASP A 59 -2.68 -14.21 6.44
N GLY A 60 -2.38 -15.31 7.14
CA GLY A 60 -1.15 -15.44 7.91
C GLY A 60 0.13 -15.38 7.06
N GLU A 61 0.09 -15.88 5.82
CA GLU A 61 1.23 -15.84 4.91
C GLU A 61 1.45 -14.44 4.35
N VAL A 62 0.38 -13.72 4.02
CA VAL A 62 0.47 -12.31 3.60
C VAL A 62 0.87 -11.43 4.77
N GLY A 63 0.21 -11.57 5.92
CA GLY A 63 0.41 -10.76 7.12
C GLY A 63 1.84 -10.78 7.65
N VAL A 64 2.50 -11.95 7.66
CA VAL A 64 3.92 -12.02 8.11
C VAL A 64 4.87 -11.29 7.15
N ASN A 65 4.60 -11.32 5.84
CA ASN A 65 5.41 -10.62 4.84
C ASN A 65 5.18 -9.11 4.92
N VAL A 66 3.92 -8.67 5.03
CA VAL A 66 3.57 -7.25 5.24
C VAL A 66 4.24 -6.72 6.51
N ALA A 67 4.16 -7.43 7.63
CA ALA A 67 4.81 -7.05 8.88
C ALA A 67 6.34 -6.91 8.74
N ALA A 68 6.98 -7.81 7.99
CA ALA A 68 8.42 -7.75 7.75
C ALA A 68 8.79 -6.51 6.91
N TYR A 69 8.12 -6.26 5.80
CA TYR A 69 8.36 -5.07 4.97
C TYR A 69 8.16 -3.77 5.77
N VAL A 70 7.05 -3.66 6.50
CA VAL A 70 6.74 -2.51 7.35
C VAL A 70 7.86 -2.26 8.35
N ARG A 71 8.34 -3.30 9.06
CA ARG A 71 9.42 -3.14 10.04
C ARG A 71 10.75 -2.76 9.42
N ILE A 72 11.06 -3.27 8.23
CA ILE A 72 12.32 -2.96 7.56
C ILE A 72 12.29 -1.50 7.16
N LEU A 73 11.24 -1.07 6.44
CA LEU A 73 11.10 0.30 5.97
C LEU A 73 11.05 1.33 7.11
N LYS A 74 10.39 1.00 8.24
CA LYS A 74 10.38 1.85 9.46
C LYS A 74 11.78 2.21 9.99
N GLN A 75 12.79 1.41 9.69
CA GLN A 75 14.15 1.55 10.22
C GLN A 75 15.20 1.73 9.13
N LEU A 76 14.83 1.55 7.87
CA LEU A 76 15.75 1.60 6.75
C LEU A 76 16.13 3.06 6.52
N ASP A 77 17.43 3.31 6.52
CA ASP A 77 17.96 4.66 6.40
C ASP A 77 19.23 4.64 5.56
N VAL A 78 19.49 5.77 4.90
CA VAL A 78 20.72 6.01 4.17
C VAL A 78 21.15 7.45 4.43
N GLN A 79 22.46 7.68 4.48
CA GLN A 79 22.99 9.00 4.71
C GLN A 79 22.48 9.99 3.66
N ASP A 80 21.94 11.11 4.14
CA ASP A 80 21.46 12.25 3.35
C ASP A 80 20.43 11.86 2.29
N ASP A 81 19.69 10.77 2.52
CA ASP A 81 18.70 10.22 1.60
C ASP A 81 19.24 10.12 0.16
N TYR A 82 20.41 9.49 0.04
CA TYR A 82 21.17 9.47 -1.21
C TYR A 82 20.34 8.87 -2.35
N PRO A 83 20.04 9.61 -3.45
CA PRO A 83 19.06 9.20 -4.46
C PRO A 83 19.50 8.01 -5.34
N GLY A 84 20.73 7.52 -5.16
CA GLY A 84 21.18 6.26 -5.77
C GLY A 84 20.96 5.03 -4.90
N PHE A 85 20.50 5.21 -3.66
CA PHE A 85 19.96 4.16 -2.81
C PHE A 85 18.50 3.94 -3.20
N VAL A 86 18.16 2.69 -3.50
CA VAL A 86 16.85 2.33 -4.08
C VAL A 86 16.27 1.08 -3.40
N VAL A 87 16.80 0.74 -2.22
CA VAL A 87 16.42 -0.51 -1.55
C VAL A 87 15.06 -0.35 -0.88
N ASP A 88 14.83 0.80 -0.27
CA ASP A 88 13.55 1.31 0.21
C ASP A 88 12.49 1.32 -0.92
N GLU A 89 12.82 1.85 -2.09
CA GLU A 89 11.96 1.82 -3.29
C GLU A 89 11.58 0.40 -3.72
N VAL A 90 12.56 -0.52 -3.75
CA VAL A 90 12.30 -1.93 -4.06
C VAL A 90 11.39 -2.56 -3.01
N LEU A 91 11.60 -2.26 -1.73
CA LEU A 91 10.81 -2.82 -0.63
C LEU A 91 9.41 -2.22 -0.57
N GLY A 92 9.24 -0.91 -0.79
CA GLY A 92 7.96 -0.22 -0.86
C GLY A 92 7.11 -0.75 -2.00
N ARG A 93 7.71 -0.93 -3.19
CA ARG A 93 7.05 -1.55 -4.34
C ARG A 93 6.56 -2.98 -4.05
N GLU A 94 7.37 -3.81 -3.40
CA GLU A 94 6.95 -5.17 -3.05
C GLU A 94 5.93 -5.21 -1.89
N LEU A 95 5.99 -4.26 -0.95
CA LEU A 95 4.96 -4.08 0.08
C LEU A 95 3.60 -3.75 -0.54
N ALA A 96 3.55 -2.78 -1.45
CA ALA A 96 2.32 -2.40 -2.14
C ALA A 96 1.71 -3.59 -2.91
N ALA A 97 2.55 -4.32 -3.65
CA ALA A 97 2.16 -5.56 -4.33
C ALA A 97 1.58 -6.60 -3.37
N THR A 98 2.25 -6.84 -2.24
CA THR A 98 1.85 -7.84 -1.25
C THR A 98 0.48 -7.52 -0.64
N ILE A 99 0.22 -6.24 -0.33
CA ILE A 99 -1.07 -5.77 0.19
C ILE A 99 -2.18 -5.91 -0.86
N ALA A 100 -1.90 -5.55 -2.12
CA ALA A 100 -2.89 -5.55 -3.19
C ALA A 100 -3.37 -6.97 -3.55
N GLY A 101 -2.50 -7.96 -3.44
CA GLY A 101 -2.80 -9.37 -3.69
C GLY A 101 -2.21 -9.89 -5.01
N GLY A 102 -2.88 -10.88 -5.62
CA GLY A 102 -2.41 -11.51 -6.86
C GLY A 102 -2.57 -10.63 -8.11
N GLU A 103 -2.14 -11.16 -9.26
CA GLU A 103 -2.37 -10.49 -10.54
C GLU A 103 -3.88 -10.39 -10.87
N PRO A 104 -4.35 -9.28 -11.47
CA PRO A 104 -3.56 -8.15 -11.99
C PRO A 104 -3.24 -7.05 -10.97
N LEU A 105 -3.76 -7.14 -9.74
CA LEU A 105 -3.66 -6.07 -8.73
C LEU A 105 -2.23 -5.89 -8.25
N ARG A 106 -1.45 -6.97 -8.18
CA ARG A 106 -0.02 -6.92 -7.87
C ARG A 106 0.69 -5.89 -8.74
N LEU A 107 0.68 -6.07 -10.07
CA LEU A 107 1.36 -5.18 -11.00
C LEU A 107 0.84 -3.74 -10.92
N LEU A 108 -0.47 -3.55 -10.80
CA LEU A 108 -1.07 -2.22 -10.67
C LEU A 108 -0.60 -1.50 -9.40
N ALA A 109 -0.44 -2.21 -8.28
CA ALA A 109 0.04 -1.62 -7.04
C ALA A 109 1.52 -1.23 -7.12
N GLN A 110 2.34 -2.02 -7.82
CA GLN A 110 3.75 -1.67 -8.05
C GLN A 110 3.90 -0.39 -8.87
N ALA A 111 3.07 -0.22 -9.91
CA ALA A 111 3.05 1.01 -10.69
C ALA A 111 2.49 2.19 -9.89
N THR A 112 1.42 1.95 -9.12
CA THR A 112 0.82 2.97 -8.26
C THR A 112 1.78 3.47 -7.19
N PHE A 113 2.62 2.59 -6.63
CA PHE A 113 3.60 2.94 -5.61
C PHE A 113 4.49 4.10 -6.07
N HIS A 114 5.19 3.96 -7.20
CA HIS A 114 6.05 5.03 -7.72
C HIS A 114 5.27 6.31 -8.09
N PHE A 115 3.96 6.20 -8.37
CA PHE A 115 3.12 7.38 -8.62
C PHE A 115 2.73 8.11 -7.32
N ALA A 116 2.39 7.35 -6.28
CA ALA A 116 2.07 7.87 -4.96
C ALA A 116 3.31 8.52 -4.33
N ASP A 117 4.44 7.82 -4.42
CA ASP A 117 5.72 8.19 -3.80
C ASP A 117 6.18 9.61 -4.17
N VAL A 118 6.03 10.01 -5.44
CA VAL A 118 6.35 11.37 -5.91
C VAL A 118 5.65 12.51 -5.13
N ALA A 119 4.56 12.23 -4.42
CA ALA A 119 3.86 13.22 -3.60
C ALA A 119 3.94 12.97 -2.08
N VAL A 120 4.57 11.89 -1.65
CA VAL A 120 4.71 11.57 -0.23
C VAL A 120 6.07 12.06 0.24
N HIS A 121 6.06 12.88 1.29
CA HIS A 121 7.27 13.28 2.00
C HIS A 121 7.00 13.15 3.50
N THR A 122 7.74 12.28 4.16
CA THR A 122 7.57 12.00 5.58
C THR A 122 8.91 12.12 6.28
N ASP A 123 8.98 12.99 7.29
CA ASP A 123 10.19 13.12 8.10
C ASP A 123 10.56 11.78 8.76
N GLY A 124 11.84 11.40 8.70
CA GLY A 124 12.34 10.19 9.33
C GLY A 124 13.48 9.52 8.56
N PRO A 125 13.70 8.23 8.82
CA PRO A 125 14.57 7.39 8.00
C PRO A 125 14.15 7.40 6.53
N ALA A 126 15.10 7.20 5.61
CA ALA A 126 14.83 7.15 4.17
C ALA A 126 13.65 6.24 3.78
N GLY A 127 13.48 5.06 4.41
CA GLY A 127 12.35 4.17 4.09
C GLY A 127 10.97 4.62 4.59
N ARG A 128 10.86 5.79 5.23
CA ARG A 128 9.64 6.19 5.95
C ARG A 128 8.55 6.69 5.01
N ASP A 129 8.87 7.52 4.04
CA ASP A 129 7.94 7.98 3.01
C ASP A 129 7.58 6.85 2.04
N ASP A 130 8.55 6.02 1.64
CA ASP A 130 8.32 4.82 0.84
C ASP A 130 7.32 3.85 1.50
N LEU A 131 7.42 3.67 2.82
CA LEU A 131 6.43 2.90 3.58
C LEU A 131 5.03 3.50 3.45
N ASP A 132 4.94 4.81 3.58
CA ASP A 132 3.68 5.54 3.58
C ASP A 132 3.03 5.50 2.19
N ALA A 133 3.83 5.69 1.14
CA ALA A 133 3.45 5.55 -0.26
C ALA A 133 3.04 4.11 -0.60
N ALA A 134 3.77 3.11 -0.10
CA ALA A 134 3.45 1.70 -0.32
C ALA A 134 2.13 1.27 0.32
N LEU A 135 1.86 1.74 1.55
CA LEU A 135 0.57 1.52 2.21
C LEU A 135 -0.56 2.16 1.39
N ALA A 136 -0.41 3.41 0.96
CA ALA A 136 -1.40 4.08 0.13
C ALA A 136 -1.64 3.33 -1.20
N ALA A 137 -0.58 2.99 -1.92
CA ALA A 137 -0.65 2.31 -3.21
C ALA A 137 -1.23 0.89 -3.10
N GLY A 138 -0.83 0.12 -2.09
CA GLY A 138 -1.34 -1.23 -1.86
C GLY A 138 -2.82 -1.22 -1.53
N PHE A 139 -3.24 -0.41 -0.55
CA PHE A 139 -4.64 -0.37 -0.12
C PHE A 139 -5.56 0.28 -1.15
N GLN A 140 -5.15 1.35 -1.85
CA GLN A 140 -6.00 1.95 -2.89
C GLN A 140 -6.30 0.94 -4.00
N THR A 141 -5.30 0.11 -4.35
CA THR A 141 -5.41 -0.91 -5.39
C THR A 141 -6.28 -2.08 -4.95
N ARG A 142 -6.29 -2.41 -3.64
CA ARG A 142 -7.15 -3.46 -3.06
C ARG A 142 -8.60 -3.01 -2.92
N LEU A 143 -8.80 -1.83 -2.35
CA LEU A 143 -10.12 -1.28 -1.98
C LEU A 143 -11.01 -1.03 -3.22
N PRO A 144 -12.34 -1.09 -3.08
CA PRO A 144 -13.29 -0.78 -4.16
C PRO A 144 -13.23 0.70 -4.57
N GLY A 145 -13.88 1.05 -5.69
CA GLY A 145 -14.03 2.43 -6.17
C GLY A 145 -13.55 2.66 -7.61
N TRP A 146 -12.88 1.68 -8.21
CA TRP A 146 -12.58 1.68 -9.65
C TRP A 146 -13.72 0.99 -10.41
N SER A 147 -14.37 1.72 -11.33
CA SER A 147 -15.54 1.23 -12.07
C SER A 147 -15.32 -0.08 -12.82
N TRP A 148 -14.10 -0.32 -13.33
CA TRP A 148 -13.76 -1.58 -14.02
C TRP A 148 -13.75 -2.81 -13.08
N ARG A 149 -13.74 -2.60 -11.76
CA ARG A 149 -13.79 -3.65 -10.73
C ARG A 149 -15.18 -3.84 -10.11
N GLU A 150 -16.14 -2.98 -10.42
CA GLU A 150 -17.47 -2.97 -9.77
C GLU A 150 -18.47 -3.94 -10.42
N GLY A 151 -18.09 -4.67 -11.47
CA GLY A 151 -18.94 -5.64 -12.13
C GLY A 151 -18.17 -6.81 -12.72
N ASP A 152 -18.92 -7.74 -13.32
CA ASP A 152 -18.33 -8.92 -13.97
C ASP A 152 -17.37 -8.50 -15.09
N SER A 153 -16.26 -9.24 -15.21
CA SER A 153 -15.29 -9.02 -16.29
C SER A 153 -15.98 -9.15 -17.65
N PRO A 154 -15.83 -8.18 -18.58
CA PRO A 154 -16.35 -8.31 -19.94
C PRO A 154 -15.62 -9.40 -20.74
N PHE A 155 -14.50 -9.91 -20.22
CA PHE A 155 -13.73 -11.00 -20.79
C PHE A 155 -14.08 -12.37 -20.18
N ASP A 156 -15.11 -12.46 -19.34
CA ASP A 156 -15.60 -13.75 -18.86
C ASP A 156 -16.15 -14.57 -20.05
N SER A 157 -15.54 -15.72 -20.28
CA SER A 157 -15.86 -16.60 -21.42
C SER A 157 -17.15 -17.39 -21.24
N ARG A 158 -17.78 -17.31 -20.07
CA ARG A 158 -19.01 -18.05 -19.73
C ARG A 158 -20.29 -17.22 -19.83
N ARG A 159 -20.22 -16.01 -20.39
CA ARG A 159 -21.42 -15.20 -20.70
C ARG A 159 -22.24 -15.79 -21.84
#